data_AF-A0A5C9EY04-F1
#
_entry.id   AF-A0A5C9EY04-F1
#
_cell.length_a   1.000
_cell.length_b   1.000
_cell.length_c   1.000
_cell.angle_alpha   90.00
_cell.angle_beta   90.00
_cell.angle_gamma   90.00
#
_symmetry.space_group_name_H-M   'P 1'
#
loop_
_entity.id
_entity.type
_entity.pdbx_description
1 polymer ?
#
loop_
_entity_poly.entity_id
_entity_poly.type
_entity_poly.pdbx_seq_one_letter_code
_entity_poly.pdbx_strand_id
1 'polypeptide(L)'
;MHQGFLLVFSNLLQSLGRYISVFIVFPLIVSILSIRFIKETRRSKGINYIRLIILCIFLSVFWVEIWELLGNEMPFVSLELSGFESEDFSFYNFGLGLAVSLGLVLGAYLYRIESFYLTSLYVFFGLFVMFLYTGTSIFLMPFIYLCGIASLVVLFYTGIKLKDNGALGVALYFLIMFLTLFFDETGIMGIIDALITLSYSAFGIIFATGHFTPFKATGGNK
;
A
#
# COMPACT_ATOMS: atom_id res chain seq x y z
N MET A 1 -22.47 -32.36 -9.13
CA MET A 1 -22.15 -32.20 -7.69
C MET A 1 -20.72 -31.72 -7.45
N HIS A 2 -19.67 -32.25 -8.10
CA HIS A 2 -18.29 -31.80 -7.85
C HIS A 2 -17.98 -30.33 -8.21
N GLN A 3 -18.53 -29.79 -9.29
CA GLN A 3 -18.30 -28.37 -9.65
C GLN A 3 -18.89 -27.39 -8.63
N GLY A 4 -20.07 -27.67 -8.08
CA GLY A 4 -20.68 -26.83 -7.05
C GLY A 4 -19.90 -26.86 -5.73
N PHE A 5 -19.38 -28.02 -5.33
CA PHE A 5 -18.54 -28.13 -4.14
C PHE A 5 -17.22 -27.36 -4.28
N LEU A 6 -16.54 -27.48 -5.42
CA LEU A 6 -15.28 -26.76 -5.67
C LEU A 6 -15.48 -25.24 -5.67
N LEU A 7 -16.60 -24.76 -6.21
CA LEU A 7 -16.93 -23.33 -6.22
C LEU A 7 -17.21 -22.80 -4.81
N VAL A 8 -18.04 -23.50 -4.03
CA VAL A 8 -18.32 -23.13 -2.63
C VAL A 8 -17.06 -23.16 -1.77
N PHE A 9 -16.23 -24.19 -1.93
CA PHE A 9 -14.97 -24.30 -1.21
C PHE A 9 -13.96 -23.20 -1.59
N SER A 10 -13.85 -22.87 -2.87
CA SER A 10 -12.98 -21.79 -3.34
C SER A 10 -13.41 -20.42 -2.79
N ASN A 11 -14.71 -20.12 -2.81
CA ASN A 11 -15.25 -18.88 -2.26
C ASN A 11 -15.01 -18.78 -0.75
N LEU A 12 -15.18 -19.89 -0.01
CA LEU A 12 -14.93 -19.93 1.42
C LEU A 12 -13.44 -19.73 1.76
N LEU A 13 -12.52 -20.32 0.99
CA LEU A 13 -11.09 -20.09 1.13
C LEU A 13 -10.70 -18.63 0.84
N GLN A 14 -11.24 -18.03 -0.22
CA GLN A 14 -10.98 -16.64 -0.57
C GLN A 14 -11.46 -15.69 0.52
N SER A 15 -12.70 -15.87 1.00
CA SER A 15 -13.25 -15.03 2.07
C SER A 15 -12.43 -15.17 3.35
N LEU A 16 -12.13 -16.39 3.80
CA LEU A 16 -11.25 -16.61 4.96
C LEU A 16 -9.86 -15.97 4.79
N GLY A 17 -9.28 -16.07 3.58
CA GLY A 17 -8.02 -15.42 3.25
C GLY A 17 -8.06 -13.91 3.43
N ARG A 18 -9.13 -13.25 2.96
CA ARG A 18 -9.36 -11.81 3.14
C ARG A 18 -9.48 -11.43 4.62
N TYR A 19 -10.29 -12.17 5.40
CA TYR A 19 -10.43 -11.93 6.84
C TYR A 19 -9.09 -12.08 7.59
N ILE A 20 -8.33 -13.14 7.31
CA ILE A 20 -7.01 -13.36 7.92
C ILE A 20 -6.05 -12.24 7.53
N SER A 21 -6.04 -11.83 6.26
CA SER A 21 -5.20 -10.73 5.78
C SER A 21 -5.47 -9.44 6.56
N VAL A 22 -6.74 -9.02 6.59
CA VAL A 22 -7.16 -7.73 7.17
C VAL A 22 -7.06 -7.73 8.70
N PHE A 23 -7.51 -8.78 9.39
CA PHE A 23 -7.58 -8.77 10.85
C PHE A 23 -6.33 -9.31 11.55
N ILE A 24 -5.47 -10.05 10.85
CA ILE A 24 -4.29 -10.66 11.46
C ILE A 24 -3.01 -10.14 10.79
N VAL A 25 -2.87 -10.31 9.47
CA VAL A 25 -1.61 -10.05 8.77
C VAL A 25 -1.24 -8.57 8.75
N PHE A 26 -2.13 -7.70 8.26
CA PHE A 26 -1.85 -6.27 8.18
C PHE A 26 -1.67 -5.58 9.54
N PRO A 27 -2.52 -5.84 10.55
CA PRO A 27 -2.28 -5.36 11.91
C PRO A 27 -0.93 -5.80 12.46
N LEU A 28 -0.50 -7.03 12.17
CA LEU A 28 0.81 -7.54 12.58
C LEU A 28 1.95 -6.78 11.88
N ILE A 29 1.87 -6.59 10.56
CA ILE A 29 2.86 -5.81 9.78
C ILE A 29 3.02 -4.41 10.34
N VAL A 30 1.91 -3.68 10.50
CA VAL A 30 1.88 -2.30 11.02
C VAL A 30 2.42 -2.26 12.45
N SER A 31 2.05 -3.21 13.30
CA SER A 31 2.52 -3.30 14.69
C SER A 31 4.04 -3.51 14.76
N ILE A 32 4.58 -4.44 13.96
CA ILE A 32 6.02 -4.70 13.90
C ILE A 32 6.78 -3.45 13.44
N LEU A 33 6.32 -2.79 12.37
CA LEU A 33 6.92 -1.55 11.87
C LEU A 33 6.88 -0.43 12.90
N SER A 34 5.74 -0.25 13.59
CA SER A 34 5.55 0.75 14.65
C SER A 34 6.51 0.53 15.81
N ILE A 35 6.61 -0.71 16.30
CA ILE A 35 7.54 -1.08 17.38
C ILE A 35 8.98 -0.79 16.98
N ARG A 36 9.38 -1.12 15.74
CA ARG A 36 10.74 -0.84 15.24
C ARG A 36 11.02 0.64 15.12
N PHE A 37 10.06 1.42 14.61
CA PHE A 37 10.15 2.88 14.52
C PHE A 37 10.33 3.51 15.90
N ILE A 38 9.51 3.14 16.89
CA ILE A 38 9.61 3.63 18.27
C ILE A 38 10.96 3.25 18.89
N LYS A 39 11.39 1.98 18.75
CA LYS A 39 12.67 1.50 19.28
C LYS A 39 13.85 2.25 18.69
N GLU A 40 13.84 2.53 17.40
CA GLU A 40 14.92 3.28 16.75
C GLU A 40 14.92 4.74 17.21
N THR A 41 13.77 5.41 17.20
CA THR A 41 13.64 6.82 17.62
C THR A 41 14.16 7.04 19.04
N ARG A 42 13.88 6.09 19.96
CA ARG A 42 14.42 6.11 21.32
C ARG A 42 15.94 5.92 21.38
N ARG A 43 16.53 5.16 20.46
CA ARG A 43 17.98 4.91 20.41
C ARG A 43 18.76 6.05 19.76
N SER A 44 18.25 6.62 18.68
CA SER A 44 18.91 7.69 17.91
C SER A 44 18.69 9.09 18.50
N LYS A 45 17.77 9.26 19.46
CA LYS A 45 17.29 10.57 19.96
C LYS A 45 16.76 11.51 18.87
N GLY A 46 16.34 10.94 17.73
CA GLY A 46 15.86 11.70 16.57
C GLY A 46 14.93 10.85 15.71
N ILE A 47 14.02 11.51 15.00
CA ILE A 47 13.04 10.85 14.14
C ILE A 47 13.71 10.43 12.84
N ASN A 48 13.62 9.14 12.51
CA ASN A 48 14.00 8.63 11.21
C ASN A 48 12.82 8.77 10.24
N TYR A 49 12.82 9.86 9.46
CA TYR A 49 11.72 10.17 8.52
C TYR A 49 11.52 9.08 7.46
N ILE A 50 12.57 8.39 7.00
CA ILE A 50 12.44 7.28 6.05
C ILE A 50 11.54 6.19 6.64
N ARG A 51 11.79 5.80 7.89
CA ARG A 51 10.99 4.76 8.55
C ARG A 51 9.59 5.24 8.92
N LEU A 52 9.43 6.52 9.23
CA LEU A 52 8.12 7.12 9.44
C LEU A 52 7.29 7.07 8.15
N ILE A 53 7.86 7.49 7.01
CA ILE A 53 7.18 7.45 5.72
C ILE A 53 6.80 6.01 5.35
N ILE A 54 7.72 5.04 5.52
CA ILE A 54 7.41 3.62 5.30
C ILE A 54 6.25 3.16 6.19
N LEU A 55 6.26 3.51 7.49
CA LEU A 55 5.15 3.17 8.39
C LEU A 55 3.83 3.79 7.90
N CYS A 56 3.83 5.05 7.47
CA CYS A 56 2.66 5.71 6.91
C CYS A 56 2.16 5.01 5.64
N ILE A 57 3.06 4.56 4.76
CA ILE A 57 2.68 3.77 3.56
C ILE A 57 1.92 2.51 3.98
N PHE A 58 2.45 1.71 4.90
CA PHE A 58 1.80 0.48 5.35
C PHE A 58 0.51 0.72 6.13
N LEU A 59 0.39 1.86 6.84
CA LEU A 59 -0.88 2.28 7.44
C LEU A 59 -1.91 2.63 6.37
N SER A 60 -1.52 3.33 5.31
CA SER A 60 -2.40 3.63 4.17
C SER A 60 -2.84 2.35 3.46
N VAL A 61 -1.95 1.37 3.26
CA VAL A 61 -2.34 0.08 2.67
C VAL A 61 -3.26 -0.71 3.60
N PHE A 62 -2.99 -0.74 4.91
CA PHE A 62 -3.90 -1.38 5.86
C PHE A 62 -5.30 -0.72 5.83
N TRP A 63 -5.36 0.60 5.67
CA TRP A 63 -6.62 1.31 5.47
C TRP A 63 -7.34 0.85 4.20
N VAL A 64 -6.64 0.75 3.06
CA VAL A 64 -7.20 0.25 1.78
C VAL A 64 -7.85 -1.12 1.97
N GLU A 65 -7.15 -2.04 2.62
CA GLU A 65 -7.59 -3.43 2.83
C GLU A 65 -8.84 -3.54 3.72
N ILE A 66 -8.98 -2.67 4.72
CA ILE A 66 -10.21 -2.57 5.53
C ILE A 66 -11.39 -2.17 4.64
N TRP A 67 -11.22 -1.15 3.80
CA TRP A 67 -12.30 -0.64 2.96
C TRP A 67 -12.65 -1.56 1.81
N GLU A 68 -11.67 -2.28 1.28
CA GLU A 68 -11.89 -3.34 0.30
C GLU A 68 -12.72 -4.48 0.88
N LEU A 69 -12.41 -4.92 2.11
CA LEU A 69 -13.21 -5.93 2.80
C LEU A 69 -14.64 -5.44 3.06
N LEU A 70 -14.81 -4.22 3.57
CA LEU A 70 -16.12 -3.63 3.84
C LEU A 70 -16.94 -3.46 2.55
N GLY A 71 -16.32 -3.03 1.46
CA GLY A 71 -16.97 -2.89 0.15
C GLY A 71 -17.45 -4.22 -0.43
N ASN A 72 -16.65 -5.27 -0.29
CA ASN A 72 -16.97 -6.60 -0.84
C ASN A 72 -18.01 -7.37 0.00
N GLU A 73 -17.94 -7.30 1.33
CA GLU A 73 -18.76 -8.12 2.23
C GLU A 73 -19.98 -7.36 2.78
N MET A 74 -19.92 -6.02 2.85
CA MET A 74 -20.96 -5.18 3.43
C MET A 74 -21.22 -3.89 2.60
N PRO A 75 -21.65 -4.01 1.33
CA PRO A 75 -21.76 -2.88 0.40
C PRO A 75 -22.74 -1.78 0.86
N PHE A 76 -23.74 -2.12 1.68
CA PHE A 76 -24.66 -1.13 2.25
C PHE A 76 -24.00 -0.29 3.35
N VAL A 77 -23.17 -0.93 4.18
CA VAL A 77 -22.44 -0.26 5.27
C VAL A 77 -21.33 0.61 4.71
N SER A 78 -20.66 0.18 3.64
CA SER A 78 -19.63 0.99 2.99
C SER A 78 -20.20 2.27 2.37
N LEU A 79 -21.40 2.21 1.77
CA LEU A 79 -22.06 3.35 1.13
C LEU A 79 -22.64 4.34 2.17
N GLU A 80 -23.21 3.84 3.26
CA GLU A 80 -23.68 4.68 4.37
C GLU A 80 -22.53 5.36 5.14
N LEU A 81 -21.40 4.65 5.32
CA LEU A 81 -20.21 5.21 5.98
C LEU A 81 -19.43 6.17 5.07
N SER A 82 -19.38 5.91 3.76
CA SER A 82 -18.70 6.79 2.80
C SER A 82 -19.41 8.11 2.62
N GLY A 83 -20.75 8.13 2.67
CA GLY A 83 -21.55 9.35 2.47
C GLY A 83 -21.44 9.95 1.07
N PHE A 84 -20.80 9.24 0.12
CA PHE A 84 -20.61 9.67 -1.28
C PHE A 84 -21.26 8.64 -2.21
N GLU A 85 -22.15 9.11 -3.10
CA GLU A 85 -22.78 8.28 -4.15
C GLU A 85 -21.88 8.09 -5.38
N SER A 86 -20.70 8.72 -5.44
CA SER A 86 -19.81 8.62 -6.60
C SER A 86 -18.95 7.35 -6.55
N GLU A 87 -18.97 6.56 -7.62
CA GLU A 87 -18.14 5.35 -7.78
C GLU A 87 -16.62 5.66 -7.73
N ASP A 88 -16.21 6.86 -8.15
CA ASP A 88 -14.80 7.24 -8.27
C ASP A 88 -14.16 7.68 -6.94
N PHE A 89 -14.93 8.26 -6.02
CA PHE A 89 -14.41 8.72 -4.73
C PHE A 89 -14.86 7.79 -3.61
N SER A 90 -13.98 6.88 -3.23
CA SER A 90 -14.17 5.92 -2.15
C SER A 90 -13.03 6.03 -1.13
N PHE A 91 -13.26 5.61 0.11
CA PHE A 91 -12.20 5.52 1.12
C PHE A 91 -11.07 4.57 0.71
N TYR A 92 -11.37 3.60 -0.15
CA TYR A 92 -10.40 2.74 -0.83
C TYR A 92 -9.48 3.58 -1.73
N ASN A 93 -10.03 4.37 -2.65
CA ASN A 93 -9.24 5.24 -3.54
C ASN A 93 -8.46 6.31 -2.77
N PHE A 94 -9.00 6.81 -1.65
CA PHE A 94 -8.28 7.71 -0.76
C PHE A 94 -7.03 7.06 -0.15
N GLY A 95 -7.17 5.83 0.37
CA GLY A 95 -6.05 5.07 0.90
C GLY A 95 -4.98 4.76 -0.15
N LEU A 96 -5.40 4.36 -1.35
CA LEU A 96 -4.49 4.12 -2.47
C LEU A 96 -3.73 5.40 -2.86
N GLY A 97 -4.46 6.51 -3.01
CA GLY A 97 -3.88 7.81 -3.34
C GLY A 97 -2.86 8.28 -2.31
N LEU A 98 -3.11 8.06 -1.01
CA LEU A 98 -2.13 8.30 0.05
C LEU A 98 -0.90 7.39 -0.09
N ALA A 99 -1.09 6.08 -0.28
CA ALA A 99 0.01 5.13 -0.37
C ALA A 99 0.95 5.45 -1.55
N VAL A 100 0.42 5.70 -2.75
CA VAL A 100 1.24 6.03 -3.92
C VAL A 100 1.89 7.40 -3.81
N SER A 101 1.20 8.38 -3.21
CA SER A 101 1.77 9.71 -2.96
C SER A 101 2.94 9.64 -1.98
N LEU A 102 2.79 8.87 -0.89
CA LEU A 102 3.85 8.64 0.10
C LEU A 102 5.04 7.86 -0.50
N GLY A 103 4.81 6.97 -1.46
CA GLY A 103 5.89 6.31 -2.20
C GLY A 103 6.76 7.31 -3.00
N LEU A 104 6.12 8.29 -3.65
CA LEU A 104 6.85 9.41 -4.28
C LEU A 104 7.57 10.30 -3.26
N VAL A 105 6.92 10.59 -2.12
CA VAL A 105 7.56 11.33 -1.01
C VAL A 105 8.82 10.60 -0.53
N LEU A 106 8.75 9.28 -0.33
CA LEU A 106 9.90 8.46 0.06
C LEU A 106 11.05 8.57 -0.94
N GLY A 107 10.73 8.44 -2.24
CA GLY A 107 11.71 8.58 -3.31
C GLY A 107 12.36 9.97 -3.36
N ALA A 108 11.54 11.03 -3.31
CA ALA A 108 12.02 12.41 -3.29
C ALA A 108 12.89 12.70 -2.06
N TYR A 109 12.47 12.22 -0.88
CA TYR A 109 13.20 12.36 0.37
C TYR A 109 14.59 11.70 0.31
N LEU A 110 14.67 10.48 -0.20
CA LEU A 110 15.93 9.76 -0.36
C LEU A 110 16.89 10.44 -1.35
N TYR A 111 16.36 11.03 -2.43
CA TYR A 111 17.14 11.82 -3.38
C TYR A 111 17.43 13.26 -2.93
N ARG A 112 16.92 13.67 -1.77
CA ARG A 112 17.05 15.03 -1.24
C ARG A 112 16.50 16.12 -2.17
N ILE A 113 15.43 15.80 -2.89
CA ILE A 113 14.74 16.77 -3.75
C ILE A 113 13.72 17.54 -2.91
N GLU A 114 14.21 18.52 -2.14
CA GLU A 114 13.42 19.23 -1.12
C GLU A 114 12.13 19.85 -1.66
N SER A 115 12.18 20.40 -2.88
CA SER A 115 11.01 20.99 -3.55
C SER A 115 9.92 19.99 -3.90
N PHE A 116 10.20 18.69 -3.82
CA PHE A 116 9.27 17.59 -4.15
C PHE A 116 8.87 16.74 -2.95
N TYR A 117 9.38 17.02 -1.74
CA TYR A 117 9.13 16.17 -0.57
C TYR A 117 7.65 15.96 -0.25
N LEU A 118 6.82 16.98 -0.40
CA LEU A 118 5.39 16.90 -0.06
C LEU A 118 4.50 17.18 -1.27
N THR A 119 5.08 17.40 -2.44
CA THR A 119 4.34 17.85 -3.64
C THR A 119 3.27 16.85 -4.06
N SER A 120 3.58 15.55 -4.05
CA SER A 120 2.58 14.51 -4.35
C SER A 120 1.42 14.53 -3.36
N LEU A 121 1.69 14.69 -2.06
CA LEU A 121 0.66 14.81 -1.03
C LEU A 121 -0.17 16.08 -1.20
N TYR A 122 0.45 17.23 -1.48
CA TYR A 122 -0.29 18.48 -1.72
C TYR A 122 -1.20 18.38 -2.94
N VAL A 123 -0.74 17.77 -4.03
CA VAL A 123 -1.58 17.54 -5.21
C VAL A 123 -2.74 16.60 -4.84
N PHE A 124 -2.47 15.49 -4.16
CA PHE A 124 -3.52 14.56 -3.72
C PHE A 124 -4.57 15.24 -2.81
N PHE A 125 -4.15 15.97 -1.79
CA PHE A 125 -5.08 16.70 -0.92
C PHE A 125 -5.80 17.84 -1.67
N GLY A 126 -5.15 18.48 -2.65
CA GLY A 126 -5.80 19.45 -3.53
C GLY A 126 -6.92 18.84 -4.35
N LEU A 127 -6.70 17.64 -4.93
CA LEU A 127 -7.73 16.87 -5.62
C LEU A 127 -8.85 16.45 -4.67
N PHE A 128 -8.53 16.08 -3.43
CA PHE A 128 -9.53 15.76 -2.41
C PHE A 128 -10.40 16.98 -2.06
N VAL A 129 -9.79 18.14 -1.81
CA VAL A 129 -10.53 19.39 -1.53
C VAL A 129 -11.38 19.81 -2.73
N MET A 130 -10.84 19.66 -3.95
CA MET A 130 -11.60 19.90 -5.18
C MET A 130 -12.83 18.99 -5.27
N PHE A 131 -12.69 17.70 -4.95
CA PHE A 131 -13.81 16.77 -4.88
C PHE A 131 -14.84 17.20 -3.85
N LEU A 132 -14.43 17.54 -2.62
CA LEU A 132 -15.35 18.01 -1.58
C LEU A 132 -16.12 19.28 -1.98
N TYR A 133 -15.52 20.15 -2.79
CA TYR A 133 -16.14 21.41 -3.22
C TYR A 133 -17.03 21.25 -4.46
N THR A 134 -16.62 20.42 -5.42
CA THR A 134 -17.27 20.31 -6.74
C THR A 134 -18.10 19.04 -6.93
N GLY A 135 -17.89 18.02 -6.09
CA GLY A 135 -18.38 16.67 -6.28
C GLY A 135 -17.67 15.90 -7.41
N THR A 136 -16.67 16.49 -8.08
CA THR A 136 -16.00 15.87 -9.23
C THR A 136 -14.71 15.14 -8.85
N SER A 137 -14.55 13.93 -9.40
CA SER A 137 -13.51 12.94 -9.08
C SER A 137 -12.64 12.56 -10.28
N ILE A 138 -12.91 13.14 -11.45
CA ILE A 138 -12.35 12.75 -12.76
C ILE A 138 -10.81 12.72 -12.77
N PHE A 139 -10.16 13.55 -11.95
CA PHE A 139 -8.70 13.63 -11.88
C PHE A 139 -8.08 12.67 -10.86
N LEU A 140 -8.85 12.06 -9.96
CA LEU A 140 -8.33 11.23 -8.88
C LEU A 140 -7.74 9.92 -9.40
N MET A 141 -8.51 9.16 -10.18
CA MET A 141 -8.03 7.88 -10.74
C MET A 141 -6.80 8.04 -11.65
N PRO A 142 -6.80 8.98 -12.63
CA PRO A 142 -5.59 9.25 -13.42
C PRO A 142 -4.39 9.61 -12.55
N PHE A 143 -4.59 10.41 -11.49
CA PHE A 143 -3.53 10.72 -10.53
C PHE A 143 -3.00 9.48 -9.82
N ILE A 144 -3.87 8.61 -9.30
CA ILE A 144 -3.48 7.37 -8.61
C ILE A 144 -2.63 6.48 -9.52
N TYR A 145 -3.06 6.24 -10.76
CA TYR A 145 -2.32 5.40 -11.71
C TYR A 145 -0.97 6.02 -12.09
N LEU A 146 -0.94 7.31 -12.44
CA LEU A 146 0.30 8.00 -12.80
C LEU A 146 1.29 8.02 -11.62
N CYS A 147 0.81 8.33 -10.41
CA CYS A 147 1.63 8.31 -9.20
C CYS A 147 2.06 6.90 -8.81
N GLY A 148 1.22 5.88 -9.03
CA GLY A 148 1.56 4.48 -8.79
C GLY A 148 2.75 4.03 -9.65
N ILE A 149 2.67 4.26 -10.96
CA ILE A 149 3.74 3.94 -11.91
C ILE A 149 5.00 4.77 -11.59
N ALA A 150 4.86 6.08 -11.39
CA ALA A 150 5.98 6.95 -11.07
C ALA A 150 6.66 6.55 -9.75
N SER A 151 5.88 6.23 -8.71
CA SER A 151 6.38 5.74 -7.43
C SER A 151 7.18 4.45 -7.60
N LEU A 152 6.67 3.48 -8.37
CA LEU A 152 7.39 2.24 -8.66
C LEU A 152 8.76 2.51 -9.30
N VAL A 153 8.77 3.29 -10.38
CA VAL A 153 10.01 3.61 -11.12
C VAL A 153 11.00 4.33 -10.21
N VAL A 154 10.54 5.35 -9.48
CA VAL A 154 11.39 6.14 -8.58
C VAL A 154 11.93 5.27 -7.46
N LEU A 155 11.12 4.45 -6.79
CA LEU A 155 11.55 3.63 -5.66
C LEU A 155 12.51 2.51 -6.10
N PHE A 156 12.28 1.86 -7.25
CA PHE A 156 13.25 0.89 -7.79
C PHE A 156 14.58 1.56 -8.11
N TYR A 157 14.55 2.68 -8.83
CA TYR A 157 15.75 3.43 -9.17
C TYR A 157 16.50 3.88 -7.90
N THR A 158 15.78 4.41 -6.92
CA THR A 158 16.33 4.84 -5.62
C THR A 158 16.94 3.67 -4.86
N GLY A 159 16.19 2.58 -4.69
CA GLY A 159 16.61 1.40 -3.95
C GLY A 159 17.87 0.77 -4.53
N ILE A 160 17.97 0.67 -5.87
CA ILE A 160 19.15 0.12 -6.54
C ILE A 160 20.34 1.08 -6.46
N LYS A 161 20.14 2.37 -6.80
CA LYS A 161 21.24 3.35 -6.88
C LYS A 161 21.83 3.67 -5.51
N LEU A 162 20.98 3.90 -4.51
CA LEU A 162 21.39 4.24 -3.15
C LEU A 162 21.62 3.01 -2.26
N LYS A 163 21.34 1.80 -2.77
CA LYS A 163 21.38 0.54 -2.02
C LYS A 163 20.50 0.57 -0.76
N ASP A 164 19.37 1.28 -0.84
CA ASP A 164 18.43 1.40 0.27
C ASP A 164 17.44 0.23 0.28
N ASN A 165 17.56 -0.63 1.29
CA ASN A 165 16.69 -1.80 1.46
C ASN A 165 15.23 -1.43 1.73
N GLY A 166 14.96 -0.25 2.33
CA GLY A 166 13.61 0.23 2.62
C GLY A 166 12.86 0.59 1.35
N ALA A 167 13.46 1.44 0.51
CA ALA A 167 12.90 1.85 -0.77
C ALA A 167 12.71 0.67 -1.72
N LEU A 168 13.71 -0.21 -1.83
CA LEU A 168 13.59 -1.41 -2.68
C LEU A 168 12.50 -2.37 -2.17
N GLY A 169 12.37 -2.50 -0.84
CA GLY A 169 11.32 -3.32 -0.25
C GLY A 169 9.93 -2.76 -0.53
N VAL A 170 9.72 -1.45 -0.34
CA VAL A 170 8.44 -0.80 -0.71
C VAL A 170 8.18 -0.93 -2.22
N ALA A 171 9.19 -0.78 -3.07
CA ALA A 171 9.04 -0.95 -4.52
C ALA A 171 8.57 -2.35 -4.90
N LEU A 172 9.17 -3.40 -4.32
CA LEU A 172 8.76 -4.78 -4.56
C LEU A 172 7.36 -5.06 -4.02
N TYR A 173 7.03 -4.54 -2.83
CA TYR A 173 5.70 -4.66 -2.25
C TYR A 173 4.64 -4.02 -3.17
N PHE A 174 4.87 -2.77 -3.61
CA PHE A 174 3.99 -2.09 -4.55
C PHE A 174 3.92 -2.81 -5.88
N LEU A 175 5.01 -3.39 -6.39
CA LEU A 175 4.99 -4.12 -7.66
C LEU A 175 4.06 -5.33 -7.57
N ILE A 176 4.19 -6.14 -6.52
CA ILE A 176 3.33 -7.32 -6.33
C ILE A 176 1.86 -6.89 -6.17
N MET A 177 1.60 -5.83 -5.41
CA MET A 177 0.25 -5.28 -5.25
C MET A 177 -0.30 -4.71 -6.57
N PHE A 178 0.52 -4.06 -7.40
CA PHE A 178 0.07 -3.53 -8.69
C PHE A 178 -0.23 -4.63 -9.71
N LEU A 179 0.37 -5.82 -9.55
CA LEU A 179 0.04 -6.97 -10.38
C LEU A 179 -1.39 -7.45 -10.16
N THR A 180 -1.99 -7.31 -8.96
CA THR A 180 -3.39 -7.71 -8.74
C THR A 180 -4.32 -6.94 -9.67
N LEU A 181 -4.10 -5.62 -9.81
CA LEU A 181 -4.88 -4.74 -10.69
C LEU A 181 -4.84 -5.17 -12.16
N PHE A 182 -3.69 -5.66 -12.65
CA PHE A 182 -3.57 -6.14 -14.03
C PHE A 182 -4.24 -7.50 -14.27
N PHE A 183 -4.25 -8.37 -13.26
CA PHE A 183 -4.81 -9.72 -13.41
C PHE A 183 -6.33 -9.75 -13.20
N ASP A 184 -6.89 -8.85 -12.41
CA ASP A 184 -8.35 -8.71 -12.23
C ASP A 184 -9.09 -8.44 -13.55
N GLU A 185 -8.50 -7.64 -14.45
CA GLU A 185 -9.10 -7.33 -15.76
C GLU A 185 -9.08 -8.51 -16.74
N THR A 186 -8.26 -9.54 -16.50
CA THR A 186 -8.05 -10.65 -17.46
C THR A 186 -8.98 -11.85 -17.29
N GLY A 187 -9.84 -11.86 -16.26
CA GLY A 187 -10.84 -12.92 -16.06
C GLY A 187 -10.28 -14.28 -15.62
N ILE A 188 -8.98 -14.39 -15.31
CA ILE A 188 -8.36 -15.61 -14.77
C ILE A 188 -8.57 -15.65 -13.25
N MET A 189 -9.83 -15.80 -12.87
CA MET A 189 -10.35 -15.39 -11.55
C MET A 189 -10.17 -16.42 -10.44
N GLY A 190 -9.66 -15.95 -9.31
CA GLY A 190 -9.67 -16.64 -8.01
C GLY A 190 -8.29 -17.09 -7.53
N ILE A 191 -7.68 -18.07 -8.20
CA ILE A 191 -6.44 -18.70 -7.70
C ILE A 191 -5.23 -17.77 -7.86
N ILE A 192 -5.11 -17.09 -9.02
CA ILE A 192 -3.99 -16.18 -9.27
C ILE A 192 -4.04 -14.99 -8.31
N ASP A 193 -5.22 -14.38 -8.15
CA ASP A 193 -5.42 -13.28 -7.20
C ASP A 193 -5.09 -13.70 -5.76
N ALA A 194 -5.56 -14.87 -5.30
CA ALA A 194 -5.21 -15.41 -3.99
C ALA A 194 -3.69 -15.63 -3.83
N LEU A 195 -3.01 -16.12 -4.87
CA LEU A 195 -1.56 -16.31 -4.85
C LEU A 195 -0.81 -14.98 -4.78
N ILE A 196 -1.24 -13.96 -5.52
CA ILE A 196 -0.62 -12.62 -5.47
C ILE A 196 -0.87 -11.98 -4.11
N THR A 197 -2.10 -12.09 -3.59
CA THR A 197 -2.49 -11.63 -2.25
C THR A 197 -1.62 -12.22 -1.16
N LEU A 198 -1.45 -13.54 -1.20
CA LEU A 198 -0.57 -14.25 -0.28
C LEU A 198 0.90 -13.85 -0.47
N SER A 199 1.33 -13.59 -1.70
CA SER A 199 2.70 -13.19 -2.02
C SER A 199 3.04 -11.81 -1.44
N TYR A 200 2.21 -10.78 -1.66
CA TYR A 200 2.50 -9.47 -1.07
C TYR A 200 2.34 -9.50 0.46
N SER A 201 1.39 -10.28 1.00
CA SER A 201 1.19 -10.43 2.44
C SER A 201 2.42 -11.06 3.11
N ALA A 202 2.91 -12.18 2.58
CA ALA A 202 4.11 -12.84 3.06
C ALA A 202 5.34 -11.94 2.92
N PHE A 203 5.48 -11.26 1.79
CA PHE A 203 6.57 -10.30 1.58
C PHE A 203 6.49 -9.12 2.56
N GLY A 204 5.30 -8.60 2.84
CA GLY A 204 5.06 -7.54 3.82
C GLY A 204 5.54 -7.93 5.22
N ILE A 205 5.30 -9.18 5.66
CA ILE A 205 5.82 -9.69 6.93
C ILE A 205 7.36 -9.79 6.91
N ILE A 206 7.95 -10.34 5.84
CA ILE A 206 9.41 -10.46 5.68
C ILE A 206 10.07 -9.07 5.73
N PHE A 207 9.46 -8.10 5.06
CA PHE A 207 9.90 -6.71 5.05
C PHE A 207 9.77 -6.07 6.45
N ALA A 208 8.60 -6.17 7.08
CA ALA A 208 8.33 -5.58 8.38
C ALA A 208 9.26 -6.12 9.49
N THR A 209 9.53 -7.41 9.47
CA THR A 209 10.48 -8.05 10.41
C THR A 209 11.93 -7.65 10.16
N GLY A 210 12.26 -7.12 8.97
CA GLY A 210 13.59 -6.63 8.63
C GLY A 210 14.54 -7.69 8.10
N HIS A 211 14.02 -8.86 7.72
CA HIS A 211 14.81 -9.91 7.07
C HIS A 211 15.15 -9.55 5.62
N PHE A 212 14.34 -8.69 4.98
CA PHE A 212 14.63 -8.17 3.64
C PHE A 212 15.86 -7.24 3.65
N THR A 213 17.02 -7.79 3.28
CA THR A 213 18.31 -7.09 3.25
C THR A 213 19.13 -7.44 2.00
N PRO A 214 18.62 -7.14 0.79
CA PRO A 214 19.31 -7.48 -0.47
C PRO A 214 20.69 -6.82 -0.59
N PHE A 215 20.85 -5.62 -0.02
CA PHE A 215 22.15 -4.98 0.10
C PHE A 215 22.70 -5.22 1.51
N LYS A 216 23.87 -5.86 1.58
CA LYS A 216 24.65 -5.93 2.83
C LYS A 216 24.95 -4.51 3.28
N ALA A 217 24.81 -4.24 4.58
CA ALA A 217 25.33 -3.02 5.17
C ALA A 217 26.83 -2.96 4.83
N THR A 218 27.21 -2.10 3.90
CA THR A 218 28.62 -1.82 3.62
C THR A 218 29.21 -1.31 4.91
N GLY A 219 30.13 -2.08 5.49
CA GLY A 219 30.83 -1.71 6.72
C GLY A 219 31.37 -0.29 6.61
N GLY A 220 30.93 0.57 7.52
CA GLY A 220 31.26 1.99 7.54
C GLY A 220 30.71 2.63 8.81
N ASN A 221 31.44 2.39 9.91
CA ASN A 221 31.40 3.02 11.23
C ASN A 221 30.03 3.22 11.93
N LYS A 222 29.85 2.43 12.99
CA LYS A 222 29.13 2.87 14.19
C LYS A 222 29.73 4.15 14.75
#